data_AF-A0A2A7MHV8-F1
#
_entry.id   AF-A0A2A7MHV8-F1
#
_cell.length_a   1.000
_cell.length_b   1.000
_cell.length_c   1.000
_cell.angle_alpha   90.00
_cell.angle_beta   90.00
_cell.angle_gamma   90.00
#
_symmetry.space_group_name_H-M   'P 1'
#
loop_
_entity.id
_entity.type
_entity.pdbx_description
1 polymer ?
#
loop_
_entity_poly.entity_id
_entity_poly.type
_entity_poly.pdbx_seq_one_letter_code
_entity_poly.pdbx_strand_id
1 'polypeptide(L)' 'MNNNKPYEDFKKFLSKMKITQKKLAEILGKSLSFINKALNGRGADFSSRDSVIIKLRFNIVLYDYL' A
#
# COMPACT_ATOMS: atom_id res chain seq x y z
N MET A 1 16.60 3.23 17.04
CA MET A 1 15.78 2.30 16.23
C MET A 1 15.03 3.14 15.22
N ASN A 2 15.34 3.04 13.92
CA ASN A 2 14.56 3.75 12.91
C ASN A 2 13.18 3.11 12.85
N ASN A 3 12.21 3.76 13.48
CA ASN A 3 10.78 3.49 13.29
C ASN A 3 10.39 3.90 11.86
N ASN A 4 10.90 3.19 10.86
CA ASN A 4 10.40 3.33 9.50
C ASN A 4 8.92 2.95 9.58
N LYS A 5 8.05 3.95 9.39
CA LYS A 5 6.61 3.70 9.34
C LYS A 5 6.36 2.61 8.29
N PRO A 6 5.40 1.70 8.51
CA PRO A 6 5.14 0.63 7.55
C PRO A 6 4.92 1.19 6.15
N TYR A 7 5.46 0.51 5.14
CA TYR A 7 5.24 0.82 3.74
C TYR A 7 5.68 2.24 3.31
N GLU A 8 6.68 2.87 3.95
CA GLU A 8 7.18 4.18 3.52
C GLU A 8 7.71 4.18 2.08
N ASP A 9 8.48 3.16 1.71
CA ASP A 9 9.00 3.10 0.34
C ASP A 9 7.88 2.80 -0.67
N PHE A 10 6.85 2.05 -0.27
CA PHE A 10 5.67 1.88 -1.09
C PHE A 10 4.87 3.19 -1.24
N LYS A 11 4.76 4.01 -0.18
CA LYS A 11 4.17 5.36 -0.27
C LYS A 11 4.96 6.26 -1.24
N LYS A 12 6.29 6.21 -1.20
CA LYS A 12 7.15 6.93 -2.17
C LYS A 12 6.91 6.43 -3.59
N PHE A 13 6.80 5.12 -3.80
CA PHE A 13 6.46 4.54 -5.10
C PHE A 13 5.11 5.06 -5.63
N LEU A 14 4.06 5.00 -4.81
CA LEU A 14 2.73 5.49 -5.18
C LEU A 14 2.77 6.98 -5.56
N SER A 15 3.50 7.80 -4.78
CA SER A 15 3.69 9.22 -5.06
C SER A 15 4.40 9.45 -6.41
N LYS A 16 5.50 8.75 -6.68
CA LYS A 16 6.24 8.81 -7.97
C LYS A 16 5.34 8.44 -9.15
N MET A 17 4.49 7.44 -8.98
CA MET A 17 3.53 6.98 -9.98
C MET A 17 2.24 7.83 -10.04
N LYS A 18 2.13 8.90 -9.23
CA LYS A 18 0.94 9.76 -9.11
C LYS A 18 -0.33 8.99 -8.75
N ILE A 19 -0.19 7.89 -8.01
CA ILE A 19 -1.31 7.08 -7.53
C ILE A 19 -1.76 7.62 -6.17
N THR A 20 -3.00 8.09 -6.10
CA THR A 20 -3.59 8.55 -4.84
C THR A 20 -4.04 7.37 -3.97
N GLN A 21 -4.14 7.56 -2.66
CA GLN A 21 -4.70 6.55 -1.76
C GLN A 21 -6.13 6.18 -2.13
N LYS A 22 -6.94 7.14 -2.63
CA LYS A 22 -8.28 6.88 -3.16
C LYS A 22 -8.21 5.94 -4.36
N LYS A 23 -7.28 6.17 -5.29
CA LYS A 23 -7.13 5.29 -6.46
C LYS A 23 -6.68 3.90 -6.07
N LEU A 24 -5.77 3.79 -5.10
CA LEU A 24 -5.36 2.50 -4.56
C LEU A 24 -6.53 1.78 -3.89
N ALA A 25 -7.37 2.50 -3.15
CA ALA A 25 -8.58 1.94 -2.53
C ALA A 25 -9.54 1.36 -3.58
N GLU A 26 -9.77 2.06 -4.69
CA GLU A 26 -10.55 1.56 -5.83
C GLU A 26 -9.95 0.29 -6.44
N ILE A 27 -8.64 0.28 -6.67
CA ILE A 27 -7.92 -0.88 -7.24
C ILE A 27 -8.06 -2.12 -6.35
N LEU A 28 -8.03 -1.93 -5.04
CA LEU A 28 -8.08 -3.02 -4.06
C LEU A 28 -9.51 -3.36 -3.60
N GLY A 29 -10.52 -2.60 -4.04
CA GLY A 29 -11.89 -2.74 -3.54
C GLY A 29 -12.00 -2.52 -2.03
N LYS A 30 -11.22 -1.58 -1.48
CA LYS A 30 -11.17 -1.26 -0.04
C LYS A 30 -11.66 0.16 0.22
N SER A 31 -11.93 0.47 1.49
CA SER A 31 -12.20 1.85 1.89
C SER A 31 -10.92 2.68 1.95
N LEU A 32 -11.05 4.00 1.75
CA LEU A 32 -9.92 4.93 1.91
C LEU A 32 -9.33 4.87 3.34
N SER A 33 -10.19 4.68 4.36
CA SER A 33 -9.77 4.52 5.75
C SER A 33 -8.88 3.29 5.96
N PHE A 34 -9.23 2.16 5.33
CA PHE A 34 -8.41 0.96 5.37
C PHE A 34 -7.02 1.21 4.77
N ILE A 35 -6.94 1.82 3.57
CA ILE A 35 -5.66 2.14 2.92
C ILE A 35 -4.82 3.06 3.79
N ASN A 36 -5.42 4.10 4.37
CA ASN A 36 -4.71 5.03 5.24
C ASN A 36 -4.15 4.33 6.49
N LYS A 37 -4.93 3.43 7.10
CA LYS A 37 -4.49 2.65 8.25
C LYS A 37 -3.35 1.69 7.88
N ALA A 38 -3.49 0.94 6.79
CA ALA A 38 -2.49 -0.03 6.34
C ALA A 38 -1.15 0.64 6.03
N LEU A 39 -1.16 1.70 5.22
CA LEU A 39 0.06 2.45 4.86
C LEU A 39 0.73 3.17 6.04
N ASN A 40 0.08 3.26 7.20
CA ASN A 40 0.63 3.89 8.38
C ASN A 40 0.78 2.93 9.56
N GLY A 41 0.52 1.63 9.38
CA GLY A 41 0.61 0.63 10.45
C GLY A 41 -0.43 0.77 11.55
N ARG A 42 -1.61 1.34 11.28
CA ARG A 42 -2.62 1.66 12.29
C ARG A 42 -3.80 0.69 12.27
N GLY A 43 -3.57 -0.55 12.68
CA GLY A 43 -4.64 -1.54 12.90
C GLY A 43 -5.36 -2.01 11.62
N ALA A 44 -4.67 -1.95 10.48
CA ALA A 44 -5.03 -2.62 9.25
C ALA A 44 -3.73 -3.06 8.56
N ASP A 45 -3.77 -4.14 7.80
CA ASP A 45 -2.62 -4.61 7.02
C ASP A 45 -3.09 -5.21 5.69
N PHE A 46 -2.22 -5.18 4.69
CA PHE A 46 -2.52 -5.75 3.38
C PHE A 46 -2.51 -7.27 3.45
N SER A 47 -3.56 -7.89 2.91
CA SER A 47 -3.64 -9.34 2.78
C SER A 47 -2.78 -9.85 1.62
N SER A 48 -2.53 -11.16 1.57
CA SER A 48 -1.86 -11.79 0.43
C SER A 48 -2.61 -11.54 -0.89
N ARG A 49 -3.95 -11.45 -0.85
CA ARG A 49 -4.76 -11.10 -2.03
C ARG A 49 -4.48 -9.67 -2.50
N ASP A 50 -4.37 -8.71 -1.57
CA ASP A 50 -4.04 -7.32 -1.91
C ASP A 50 -2.64 -7.24 -2.55
N SER A 51 -1.67 -8.01 -2.03
CA SER A 51 -0.33 -8.13 -2.59
C SER A 51 -0.32 -8.68 -4.01
N VAL A 52 -1.15 -9.70 -4.31
CA VAL A 52 -1.33 -10.23 -5.68
C VAL A 52 -1.91 -9.16 -6.61
N ILE A 53 -2.93 -8.41 -6.18
CA ILE A 53 -3.52 -7.35 -7.00
C ILE A 53 -2.49 -6.24 -7.27
N ILE A 54 -1.71 -5.84 -6.26
CA ILE A 54 -0.62 -4.86 -6.38
C ILE A 54 0.43 -5.34 -7.38
N LYS A 55 0.83 -6.62 -7.30
CA LYS A 55 1.78 -7.21 -8.25
C LYS A 55 1.25 -7.18 -9.67
N LEU A 56 0.02 -7.59 -9.89
CA LEU A 56 -0.58 -7.59 -11.23
C LEU A 56 -0.74 -6.17 -11.79
N ARG A 57 -1.05 -5.19 -10.93
CA ARG A 57 -1.32 -3.82 -11.37
C ARG A 57 -0.07 -2.99 -11.62
N PHE A 58 0.97 -3.19 -10.82
CA PHE A 58 2.15 -2.32 -10.78
C PHE A 58 3.46 -3.07 -11.08
N ASN A 59 3.42 -4.39 -11.23
CA ASN A 59 4.58 -5.25 -11.43
C ASN A 59 5.65 -5.12 -10.33
N ILE A 60 5.20 -5.04 -9.07
CA ILE A 60 6.05 -5.00 -7.87
C ILE A 60 5.61 -6.05 -6.86
N VAL A 61 6.50 -6.46 -5.94
CA VAL A 61 6.14 -7.28 -4.78
C VAL A 61 6.02 -6.37 -3.57
N LEU A 62 4.83 -6.27 -2.97
CA LEU A 62 4.57 -5.33 -1.87
C LEU A 62 5.50 -5.54 -0.66
N TYR A 63 5.82 -6.80 -0.35
CA TYR A 63 6.65 -7.17 0.79
C TYR A 63 8.13 -6.77 0.63
N ASP A 64 8.59 -6.45 -0.58
CA ASP A 64 9.94 -5.90 -0.81
C ASP A 64 10.05 -4.44 -0.31
N TYR A 65 8.94 -3.83 0.11
CA TYR A 65 8.83 -2.44 0.57
C TYR A 65 8.48 -2.32 2.07
N LEU A 66 8.59 -3.41 2.84
CA LEU A 66 8.40 -3.44 4.30
C LEU A 66 9.68 -3.11 5.07
#